data_AF-A0A7J2T8B2-F1
#
_entry.id   AF-A0A7J2T8B2-F1
#
_cell.length_a   1.000
_cell.length_b   1.000
_cell.length_c   1.000
_cell.angle_alpha   90.00
_cell.angle_beta   90.00
_cell.angle_gamma   90.00
#
_symmetry.space_group_name_H-M   'P 1'
#
loop_
_entity.id
_entity.type
_entity.pdbx_description
1 polymer ?
#
loop_
_entity_poly.entity_id
_entity_poly.type
_entity_poly.pdbx_seq_one_letter_code
_entity_poly.pdbx_strand_id
1 'polypeptide(L)'
;EAPFLMDAISPKLRLSAAQHVKEVGLQERAVYSSINKGSPKPELDKIKESGVKAAIILAENPADNTVEGKISATEQALSRAREAGIEKFLIDTSIPAFGPDMGSAARAIYYIKEKFGYPTGVGTGNVVTTCGWLKVNFPKEVRRCIDGTTNAIMQVLGADWLMFGPVERSDYVFSMAAIADAYILSATAELDIKPLVDNHPAFKVFM
;
A
#
# COMPACT_ATOMS: atom_id res chain seq x y z
N GLU A 1 -5.71 -3.69 19.68
CA GLU A 1 -4.38 -3.19 19.28
C GLU A 1 -4.22 -3.27 17.76
N ALA A 2 -3.41 -2.40 17.13
CA ALA A 2 -3.27 -2.33 15.67
C ALA A 2 -2.19 -3.30 15.12
N PRO A 3 -2.31 -3.76 13.85
CA PRO A 3 -1.19 -4.43 13.17
C PRO A 3 -0.04 -3.45 12.93
N PHE A 4 1.15 -3.97 12.65
CA PHE A 4 2.33 -3.16 12.36
C PHE A 4 3.14 -3.72 11.19
N LEU A 5 3.74 -2.81 10.44
CA LEU A 5 4.55 -3.13 9.28
C LEU A 5 6.02 -3.29 9.69
N MET A 6 6.63 -4.42 9.34
CA MET A 6 8.08 -4.60 9.41
C MET A 6 8.69 -4.11 8.09
N ASP A 7 9.08 -2.83 8.08
CA ASP A 7 9.60 -2.17 6.88
C ASP A 7 11.04 -1.70 7.09
N ALA A 8 11.91 -2.05 6.13
CA ALA A 8 13.29 -1.59 6.08
C ALA A 8 13.85 -1.79 4.67
N ILE A 9 14.76 -0.88 4.27
CA ILE A 9 15.45 -0.98 2.97
C ILE A 9 16.29 -2.27 2.88
N SER A 10 16.84 -2.73 4.00
CA SER A 10 17.71 -3.91 4.03
C SER A 10 16.91 -5.20 4.25
N PRO A 11 16.98 -6.19 3.34
CA PRO A 11 16.40 -7.51 3.56
C PRO A 11 16.90 -8.18 4.86
N LYS A 12 18.18 -7.98 5.19
CA LYS A 12 18.78 -8.53 6.42
C LYS A 12 18.09 -7.98 7.67
N LEU A 13 17.79 -6.68 7.71
CA LEU A 13 17.10 -6.07 8.85
C LEU A 13 15.66 -6.57 8.97
N ARG A 14 14.94 -6.69 7.85
CA ARG A 14 13.57 -7.22 7.83
C ARG A 14 13.50 -8.65 8.35
N LEU A 15 14.44 -9.49 7.94
CA LEU A 15 14.53 -10.87 8.42
C LEU A 15 14.87 -10.93 9.92
N SER A 16 15.77 -10.07 10.39
CA SER A 16 16.08 -9.98 11.83
C SER A 16 14.84 -9.56 12.64
N ALA A 17 14.06 -8.60 12.13
CA ALA A 17 12.81 -8.17 12.75
C ALA A 17 11.78 -9.31 12.77
N ALA A 18 11.64 -10.06 11.67
CA ALA A 18 10.72 -11.20 11.59
C ALA A 18 11.06 -12.31 12.60
N GLN A 19 12.35 -12.59 12.81
CA GLN A 19 12.77 -13.54 13.85
C GLN A 19 12.44 -13.02 15.25
N HIS A 20 12.71 -11.74 15.51
CA HIS A 20 12.35 -11.16 16.80
C HIS A 20 10.84 -11.19 17.05
N VAL A 21 10.02 -10.86 16.04
CA VAL A 21 8.55 -10.97 16.10
C VAL A 21 8.10 -12.37 16.47
N LYS A 22 8.78 -13.40 15.97
CA LYS A 22 8.52 -14.79 16.36
C LYS A 22 8.84 -15.04 17.83
N GLU A 23 10.01 -14.61 18.28
CA GLU A 23 10.47 -14.79 19.67
C GLU A 23 9.51 -14.15 20.68
N VAL A 24 8.95 -12.98 20.35
CA VAL A 24 8.05 -12.23 21.23
C VAL A 24 6.56 -12.53 21.01
N GLY A 25 6.22 -13.44 20.09
CA GLY A 25 4.83 -13.90 19.89
C GLY A 25 3.91 -12.90 19.19
N LEU A 26 4.43 -12.02 18.32
CA LEU A 26 3.67 -10.97 17.64
C LEU A 26 3.32 -11.26 16.17
N GLN A 27 3.48 -12.51 15.72
CA GLN A 27 3.32 -12.92 14.31
C GLN A 27 1.96 -12.54 13.72
N GLU A 28 0.88 -12.66 14.50
CA GLU A 28 -0.49 -12.38 14.06
C GLU A 28 -0.75 -10.91 13.73
N ARG A 29 0.06 -9.99 14.27
CA ARG A 29 -0.05 -8.55 14.04
C ARG A 29 0.99 -8.00 13.08
N ALA A 30 2.02 -8.78 12.78
CA ALA A 30 3.12 -8.34 11.94
C ALA A 30 2.78 -8.50 10.45
N VAL A 31 3.14 -7.50 9.66
CA VAL A 31 3.08 -7.53 8.19
C VAL A 31 4.50 -7.39 7.65
N TYR A 32 4.96 -8.34 6.85
CA TYR A 32 6.30 -8.28 6.24
C TYR A 32 6.29 -7.33 5.02
N SER A 33 7.11 -6.27 5.02
CA SER A 33 7.26 -5.36 3.87
C SER A 33 8.66 -5.49 3.28
N SER A 34 8.87 -6.16 2.16
CA SER A 34 7.90 -6.68 1.20
C SER A 34 8.49 -7.87 0.46
N ILE A 35 7.63 -8.62 -0.22
CA ILE A 35 8.01 -9.71 -1.12
C ILE A 35 7.78 -9.22 -2.56
N ASN A 36 8.77 -9.44 -3.44
CA ASN A 36 8.68 -9.12 -4.86
C ASN A 36 9.09 -10.33 -5.72
N LYS A 37 8.98 -10.21 -7.04
CA LYS A 37 9.35 -11.30 -7.98
C LYS A 37 10.80 -11.78 -7.85
N GLY A 38 11.70 -10.92 -7.38
CA GLY A 38 13.13 -11.18 -7.23
C GLY A 38 13.55 -11.62 -5.83
N SER A 39 12.64 -11.68 -4.84
CA SER A 39 12.96 -12.13 -3.49
C SER A 39 13.59 -13.53 -3.55
N PRO A 40 14.79 -13.77 -3.01
CA PRO A 40 15.51 -15.04 -3.16
C PRO A 40 14.98 -16.11 -2.21
N LYS A 41 15.11 -17.39 -2.60
CA LYS A 41 14.58 -18.53 -1.82
C LYS A 41 15.04 -18.57 -0.34
N PRO A 42 16.30 -18.26 0.00
CA PRO A 42 16.73 -18.20 1.40
C PRO A 42 16.04 -17.11 2.24
N GLU A 43 15.61 -16.01 1.62
CA GLU A 43 14.79 -14.99 2.31
C GLU A 43 13.40 -15.54 2.60
N LEU A 44 12.77 -16.20 1.61
CA LEU A 44 11.44 -16.78 1.77
C LEU A 44 11.37 -17.87 2.84
N ASP A 45 12.40 -18.72 2.92
CA ASP A 45 12.46 -19.77 3.93
C ASP A 45 12.49 -19.19 5.34
N LYS A 46 13.26 -18.13 5.55
CA LYS A 46 13.30 -17.43 6.84
C LYS A 46 12.00 -16.71 7.18
N ILE A 47 11.31 -16.14 6.17
CA ILE A 47 9.97 -15.59 6.36
C ILE A 47 9.02 -16.70 6.81
N LYS A 48 9.05 -17.86 6.14
CA LYS A 48 8.22 -19.02 6.51
C LYS A 48 8.49 -19.50 7.93
N GLU A 49 9.76 -19.59 8.32
CA GLU A 49 10.19 -19.96 9.67
C GLU A 49 9.72 -18.97 10.74
N SER A 50 9.55 -17.68 10.40
CA SER A 50 9.05 -16.66 11.33
C SER A 50 7.59 -16.89 11.74
N GLY A 51 6.80 -17.57 10.90
CA GLY A 51 5.37 -17.79 11.11
C GLY A 51 4.48 -16.59 10.77
N VAL A 52 5.04 -15.48 10.26
CA VAL A 52 4.26 -14.33 9.80
C VAL A 52 3.40 -14.72 8.59
N LYS A 53 2.12 -14.33 8.61
CA LYS A 53 1.12 -14.72 7.60
C LYS A 53 0.68 -13.61 6.66
N ALA A 54 1.05 -12.36 6.95
CA ALA A 54 0.68 -11.20 6.16
C ALA A 54 1.92 -10.52 5.56
N ALA A 55 1.84 -10.10 4.30
CA ALA A 55 2.92 -9.37 3.65
C ALA A 55 2.42 -8.34 2.63
N ILE A 56 3.26 -7.32 2.42
CA ILE A 56 3.19 -6.44 1.26
C ILE A 56 3.77 -7.19 0.07
N ILE A 57 3.00 -7.26 -1.02
CA ILE A 57 3.40 -7.83 -2.30
C ILE A 57 3.70 -6.67 -3.23
N LEU A 58 4.99 -6.47 -3.52
CA LEU A 58 5.44 -5.30 -4.26
C LEU A 58 5.45 -5.60 -5.76
N ALA A 59 4.63 -4.86 -6.52
CA ALA A 59 4.51 -4.95 -7.98
C ALA A 59 5.63 -4.21 -8.71
N GLU A 60 6.86 -4.30 -8.21
CA GLU A 60 8.01 -3.63 -8.80
C GLU A 60 8.56 -4.41 -10.00
N ASN A 61 8.72 -3.70 -11.11
CA ASN A 61 9.34 -4.24 -12.32
C ASN A 61 10.22 -3.19 -12.99
N PRO A 62 11.51 -3.11 -12.64
CA PRO A 62 12.40 -2.09 -13.20
C PRO A 62 12.62 -2.20 -14.70
N ALA A 63 12.38 -3.39 -15.28
CA ALA A 63 12.51 -3.64 -16.72
C ALA A 63 11.26 -3.23 -17.52
N ASP A 64 10.11 -3.08 -16.86
CA ASP A 64 8.84 -2.75 -17.50
C ASP A 64 7.89 -2.09 -16.48
N ASN A 65 7.85 -0.75 -16.48
CA ASN A 65 7.03 0.03 -15.55
C ASN A 65 5.59 0.28 -16.08
N THR A 66 5.16 -0.43 -17.13
CA THR A 66 3.77 -0.37 -17.61
C THR A 66 2.81 -1.05 -16.61
N VAL A 67 1.50 -0.92 -16.84
CA VAL A 67 0.50 -1.61 -16.00
C VAL A 67 0.63 -3.13 -16.17
N GLU A 68 0.87 -3.58 -17.39
CA GLU A 68 1.10 -4.97 -17.75
C GLU A 68 2.34 -5.53 -17.03
N GLY A 69 3.43 -4.75 -17.01
CA GLY A 69 4.64 -5.06 -16.28
C GLY A 69 4.42 -5.22 -14.77
N LYS A 70 3.56 -4.37 -14.17
CA LYS A 70 3.16 -4.43 -12.76
C LYS A 70 2.26 -5.63 -12.46
N ILE A 71 1.31 -5.94 -13.35
CA ILE A 71 0.44 -7.12 -13.23
C ILE A 71 1.29 -8.40 -13.27
N SER A 72 2.22 -8.51 -14.22
CA SER A 72 3.12 -9.64 -14.34
C SER A 72 4.03 -9.80 -13.12
N ALA A 73 4.57 -8.69 -12.60
CA ALA A 73 5.36 -8.71 -11.37
C ALA A 73 4.54 -9.13 -10.14
N THR A 74 3.27 -8.70 -10.06
CA THR A 74 2.36 -9.10 -8.98
C THR A 74 2.11 -10.60 -8.99
N GLU A 75 1.83 -11.18 -10.16
CA GLU A 75 1.58 -12.62 -10.30
C GLU A 75 2.79 -13.45 -9.85
N GLN A 76 3.98 -13.05 -10.25
CA GLN A 76 5.23 -13.68 -9.82
C GLN A 76 5.47 -13.49 -8.32
N ALA A 77 5.31 -12.27 -7.79
CA ALA A 77 5.50 -11.97 -6.38
C ALA A 77 4.51 -12.72 -5.47
N LEU A 78 3.25 -12.90 -5.91
CA LEU A 78 2.27 -13.74 -5.24
C LEU A 78 2.73 -15.19 -5.14
N SER A 79 3.31 -15.74 -6.21
CA SER A 79 3.90 -17.09 -6.18
C SER A 79 5.02 -17.19 -5.13
N ARG A 80 5.96 -16.22 -5.13
CA ARG A 80 7.02 -16.13 -4.11
C ARG A 80 6.45 -16.03 -2.69
N ALA A 81 5.41 -15.24 -2.49
CA ALA A 81 4.79 -15.06 -1.17
C ALA A 81 4.14 -16.35 -0.65
N ARG A 82 3.48 -17.13 -1.51
CA ARG A 82 2.93 -18.44 -1.14
C ARG A 82 4.03 -19.42 -0.74
N GLU A 83 5.17 -19.43 -1.43
CA GLU A 83 6.33 -20.23 -1.04
C GLU A 83 6.84 -19.87 0.37
N ALA A 84 6.80 -18.57 0.71
CA ALA A 84 7.15 -18.06 2.03
C ALA A 84 6.08 -18.33 3.12
N GLY A 85 4.97 -19.00 2.79
CA GLY A 85 3.91 -19.32 3.75
C GLY A 85 2.99 -18.14 4.09
N ILE A 86 2.97 -17.09 3.26
CA ILE A 86 2.05 -15.95 3.37
C ILE A 86 0.66 -16.34 2.86
N GLU A 87 -0.36 -15.91 3.58
CA GLU A 87 -1.78 -16.20 3.32
C GLU A 87 -2.60 -14.91 3.13
N LYS A 88 -2.15 -13.78 3.69
CA LYS A 88 -2.81 -12.47 3.63
C LYS A 88 -1.95 -11.52 2.81
N PHE A 89 -2.46 -11.09 1.66
CA PHE A 89 -1.73 -10.27 0.69
C PHE A 89 -2.24 -8.84 0.68
N LEU A 90 -1.33 -7.88 0.79
CA LEU A 90 -1.58 -6.46 0.54
C LEU A 90 -0.72 -6.06 -0.67
N ILE A 91 -1.33 -5.79 -1.82
CA ILE A 91 -0.57 -5.51 -3.03
C ILE A 91 -0.19 -4.03 -3.08
N ASP A 92 1.11 -3.73 -3.13
CA ASP A 92 1.62 -2.38 -3.39
C ASP A 92 1.92 -2.24 -4.89
N THR A 93 1.26 -1.30 -5.56
CA THR A 93 1.42 -1.08 -7.01
C THR A 93 2.75 -0.41 -7.40
N SER A 94 3.62 -0.15 -6.42
CA SER A 94 4.99 0.32 -6.58
C SER A 94 5.04 1.62 -7.37
N ILE A 95 4.57 2.72 -6.75
CA ILE A 95 4.71 4.04 -7.37
C ILE A 95 6.19 4.49 -7.35
N PRO A 96 6.76 4.87 -8.50
CA PRO A 96 8.11 5.42 -8.53
C PRO A 96 8.14 6.80 -7.88
N ALA A 97 9.35 7.36 -7.76
CA ALA A 97 9.52 8.79 -7.50
C ALA A 97 8.70 9.62 -8.51
N PHE A 98 8.23 10.79 -8.07
CA PHE A 98 7.48 11.73 -8.90
C PHE A 98 8.12 11.90 -10.29
N GLY A 99 7.38 11.51 -11.32
CA GLY A 99 7.87 11.46 -12.70
C GLY A 99 6.75 11.11 -13.69
N PRO A 100 7.00 11.18 -15.01
CA PRO A 100 5.99 10.97 -16.05
C PRO A 100 5.30 9.61 -16.01
N ASP A 101 5.98 8.59 -15.49
CA ASP A 101 5.54 7.20 -15.44
C ASP A 101 4.81 6.83 -14.14
N MET A 102 4.72 7.74 -13.16
CA MET A 102 4.06 7.45 -11.88
C MET A 102 2.58 7.08 -12.03
N GLY A 103 1.93 7.55 -13.10
CA GLY A 103 0.54 7.25 -13.42
C GLY A 103 0.27 5.75 -13.68
N SER A 104 1.29 4.98 -14.08
CA SER A 104 1.12 3.53 -14.28
C SER A 104 0.82 2.82 -12.96
N ALA A 105 1.42 3.24 -11.86
CA ALA A 105 1.15 2.66 -10.53
C ALA A 105 -0.26 3.01 -10.05
N ALA A 106 -0.71 4.24 -10.30
CA ALA A 106 -2.07 4.68 -9.98
C ALA A 106 -3.11 3.86 -10.76
N ARG A 107 -2.91 3.71 -12.08
CA ARG A 107 -3.80 2.91 -12.93
C ARG A 107 -3.78 1.43 -12.59
N ALA A 108 -2.63 0.90 -12.17
CA ALA A 108 -2.49 -0.51 -11.80
C ALA A 108 -3.33 -0.92 -10.58
N ILE A 109 -3.73 0.02 -9.70
CA ILE A 109 -4.56 -0.24 -8.51
C ILE A 109 -5.84 -0.99 -8.90
N TYR A 110 -6.56 -0.44 -9.88
CA TYR A 110 -7.81 -0.98 -10.40
C TYR A 110 -7.60 -2.34 -11.08
N TYR A 111 -6.66 -2.42 -12.04
CA TYR A 111 -6.48 -3.63 -12.84
C TYR A 111 -5.95 -4.83 -12.04
N ILE A 112 -5.05 -4.57 -11.07
CA ILE A 112 -4.56 -5.63 -10.17
C ILE A 112 -5.69 -6.11 -9.27
N LYS A 113 -6.49 -5.19 -8.71
CA LYS A 113 -7.64 -5.55 -7.89
C LYS A 113 -8.65 -6.39 -8.67
N GLU A 114 -8.99 -5.97 -9.88
CA GLU A 114 -9.89 -6.69 -10.78
C GLU A 114 -9.37 -8.10 -11.11
N LYS A 115 -8.08 -8.23 -11.44
CA LYS A 115 -7.49 -9.52 -11.84
C LYS A 115 -7.32 -10.50 -10.67
N PHE A 116 -6.89 -10.02 -9.49
CA PHE A 116 -6.46 -10.91 -8.40
C PHE A 116 -7.38 -10.90 -7.18
N GLY A 117 -8.27 -9.90 -7.04
CA GLY A 117 -9.23 -9.80 -5.94
C GLY A 117 -8.61 -9.51 -4.56
N TYR A 118 -7.33 -9.16 -4.49
CA TYR A 118 -6.65 -8.81 -3.24
C TYR A 118 -6.68 -7.30 -2.97
N PRO A 119 -6.62 -6.87 -1.69
CA PRO A 119 -6.51 -5.47 -1.36
C PRO A 119 -5.28 -4.83 -2.00
N THR A 120 -5.50 -3.74 -2.75
CA THR A 120 -4.45 -2.99 -3.44
C THR A 120 -4.24 -1.64 -2.77
N GLY A 121 -3.00 -1.16 -2.80
CA GLY A 121 -2.63 0.11 -2.20
C GLY A 121 -1.29 0.59 -2.71
N VAL A 122 -0.82 1.69 -2.14
CA VAL A 122 0.43 2.30 -2.58
C VAL A 122 1.02 3.24 -1.53
N GLY A 123 2.35 3.31 -1.47
CA GLY A 123 3.08 4.31 -0.68
C GLY A 123 3.15 5.68 -1.36
N THR A 124 2.13 6.51 -1.15
CA THR A 124 2.02 7.86 -1.75
C THR A 124 3.04 8.87 -1.20
N GLY A 125 3.60 8.63 -0.01
CA GLY A 125 4.54 9.55 0.63
C GLY A 125 5.78 9.87 -0.22
N ASN A 126 6.21 8.95 -1.08
CA ASN A 126 7.33 9.15 -1.99
C ASN A 126 7.04 10.21 -3.06
N VAL A 127 5.81 10.27 -3.56
CA VAL A 127 5.41 11.18 -4.65
C VAL A 127 5.59 12.65 -4.24
N VAL A 128 5.17 13.00 -3.03
CA VAL A 128 5.30 14.38 -2.53
C VAL A 128 6.74 14.69 -2.13
N THR A 129 7.42 13.72 -1.52
CA THR A 129 8.80 13.92 -1.03
C THR A 129 9.83 13.95 -2.15
N THR A 130 9.56 13.45 -3.35
CA THR A 130 10.51 13.52 -4.48
C THR A 130 10.15 14.58 -5.53
N CYS A 131 9.01 15.27 -5.40
CA CYS A 131 8.62 16.32 -6.34
C CYS A 131 9.45 17.60 -6.14
N GLY A 132 10.54 17.76 -6.92
CA GLY A 132 11.43 18.92 -6.84
C GLY A 132 10.74 20.24 -7.13
N TRP A 133 9.86 20.28 -8.15
CA TRP A 133 9.11 21.48 -8.53
C TRP A 133 8.24 22.01 -7.38
N LEU A 134 7.54 21.13 -6.66
CA LEU A 134 6.75 21.51 -5.49
C LEU A 134 7.64 22.10 -4.39
N LYS A 135 8.80 21.49 -4.13
CA LYS A 135 9.70 21.94 -3.06
C LYS A 135 10.31 23.31 -3.30
N VAL A 136 10.57 23.65 -4.56
CA VAL A 136 11.21 24.92 -4.96
C VAL A 136 10.20 26.06 -5.05
N ASN A 137 8.99 25.79 -5.56
CA ASN A 137 8.05 26.86 -5.92
C ASN A 137 6.97 27.12 -4.87
N PHE A 138 6.80 26.25 -3.88
CA PHE A 138 5.72 26.37 -2.89
C PHE A 138 6.22 26.24 -1.46
N PRO A 139 5.60 26.98 -0.51
CA PRO A 139 5.95 26.91 0.89
C PRO A 139 5.53 25.55 1.48
N LYS A 140 6.09 25.18 2.65
CA LYS A 140 5.91 23.83 3.23
C LYS A 140 4.46 23.53 3.59
N GLU A 141 3.68 24.56 3.94
CA GLU A 141 2.29 24.48 4.35
C GLU A 141 1.40 23.94 3.22
N VAL A 142 1.69 24.32 1.97
CA VAL A 142 0.98 23.84 0.77
C VAL A 142 1.17 22.33 0.57
N ARG A 143 2.28 21.76 1.07
CA ARG A 143 2.55 20.32 0.92
C ARG A 143 1.51 19.45 1.62
N ARG A 144 0.85 19.95 2.67
CA ARG A 144 -0.25 19.24 3.34
C ARG A 144 -1.43 19.02 2.40
N CYS A 145 -1.78 20.04 1.61
CA CYS A 145 -2.82 19.92 0.59
C CYS A 145 -2.42 18.87 -0.47
N ILE A 146 -1.15 18.86 -0.88
CA ILE A 146 -0.67 17.89 -1.87
C ILE A 146 -0.62 16.46 -1.33
N ASP A 147 -0.13 16.27 -0.09
CA ASP A 147 -0.21 14.97 0.61
C ASP A 147 -1.65 14.46 0.65
N GLY A 148 -2.61 15.35 0.94
CA GLY A 148 -4.03 15.03 0.90
C GLY A 148 -4.52 14.60 -0.47
N THR A 149 -4.25 15.43 -1.48
CA THR A 149 -4.66 15.19 -2.86
C THR A 149 -4.10 13.87 -3.40
N THR A 150 -2.83 13.57 -3.18
CA THR A 150 -2.23 12.31 -3.68
C THR A 150 -2.85 11.09 -3.02
N ASN A 151 -3.12 11.13 -1.72
CA ASN A 151 -3.81 10.03 -1.03
C ASN A 151 -5.25 9.86 -1.52
N ALA A 152 -6.02 10.95 -1.61
CA ALA A 152 -7.41 10.91 -2.09
C ALA A 152 -7.53 10.39 -3.52
N ILE A 153 -6.61 10.77 -4.43
CA ILE A 153 -6.58 10.25 -5.81
C ILE A 153 -6.46 8.72 -5.81
N MET A 154 -5.52 8.17 -5.04
CA MET A 154 -5.31 6.71 -5.03
C MET A 154 -6.50 5.96 -4.44
N GLN A 155 -7.13 6.51 -3.39
CA GLN A 155 -8.34 5.95 -2.79
C GLN A 155 -9.51 5.94 -3.78
N VAL A 156 -9.75 7.05 -4.49
CA VAL A 156 -10.80 7.15 -5.52
C VAL A 156 -10.54 6.22 -6.69
N LEU A 157 -9.27 5.94 -7.03
CA LEU A 157 -8.88 4.93 -8.02
C LEU A 157 -9.01 3.49 -7.50
N GLY A 158 -9.52 3.32 -6.28
CA GLY A 158 -9.85 2.02 -5.70
C GLY A 158 -8.77 1.44 -4.81
N ALA A 159 -7.86 2.21 -4.21
CA ALA A 159 -6.95 1.68 -3.19
C ALA A 159 -7.71 1.36 -1.88
N ASP A 160 -7.40 0.22 -1.26
CA ASP A 160 -7.91 -0.20 0.06
C ASP A 160 -7.05 0.30 1.21
N TRP A 161 -5.79 0.61 0.95
CA TRP A 161 -4.84 1.09 1.95
C TRP A 161 -3.81 2.02 1.34
N LEU A 162 -3.26 2.93 2.18
CA LEU A 162 -2.27 3.92 1.77
C LEU A 162 -1.19 4.04 2.85
N MET A 163 0.08 3.94 2.45
CA MET A 163 1.20 4.39 3.31
C MET A 163 1.39 5.89 3.07
N PHE A 164 0.63 6.69 3.82
CA PHE A 164 0.54 8.15 3.65
C PHE A 164 1.78 8.92 4.14
N GLY A 165 2.78 8.22 4.68
CA GLY A 165 4.03 8.77 5.17
C GLY A 165 4.06 8.93 6.69
N PRO A 166 4.79 9.95 7.20
CA PRO A 166 4.95 10.18 8.64
C PRO A 166 3.63 10.29 9.40
N VAL A 167 3.59 9.75 10.62
CA VAL A 167 2.38 9.67 11.46
C VAL A 167 1.82 11.05 11.82
N GLU A 168 2.67 12.08 11.86
CA GLU A 168 2.30 13.49 12.10
C GLU A 168 1.36 14.03 11.02
N ARG A 169 1.25 13.35 9.88
CA ARG A 169 0.31 13.70 8.81
C ARG A 169 -1.12 13.21 9.08
N SER A 170 -1.31 12.32 10.06
CA SER A 170 -2.62 11.73 10.37
C SER A 170 -3.68 12.78 10.73
N ASP A 171 -3.27 13.89 11.36
CA ASP A 171 -4.13 15.03 11.71
C ASP A 171 -4.93 15.60 10.53
N TYR A 172 -4.42 15.46 9.30
CA TYR A 172 -5.10 15.92 8.10
C TYR A 172 -5.44 14.79 7.13
N VAL A 173 -4.58 13.77 6.95
CA VAL A 173 -4.83 12.68 6.00
C VAL A 173 -6.10 11.89 6.35
N PHE A 174 -6.41 11.68 7.64
CA PHE A 174 -7.59 10.89 8.02
C PHE A 174 -8.90 11.61 7.67
N SER A 175 -8.95 12.93 7.86
CA SER A 175 -10.12 13.72 7.43
C SER A 175 -10.32 13.66 5.91
N MET A 176 -9.23 13.70 5.14
CA MET A 176 -9.28 13.62 3.68
C MET A 176 -9.74 12.24 3.21
N ALA A 177 -9.22 11.17 3.84
CA ALA A 177 -9.64 9.81 3.55
C ALA A 177 -11.13 9.59 3.88
N ALA A 178 -11.62 10.14 4.99
CA ALA A 178 -13.03 10.09 5.37
C ALA A 178 -13.94 10.77 4.34
N ILE A 179 -13.52 11.91 3.79
CA ILE A 179 -14.26 12.61 2.72
C ILE A 179 -14.20 11.82 1.41
N ALA A 180 -13.05 11.26 1.04
CA ALA A 180 -12.92 10.41 -0.14
C ALA A 180 -13.82 9.17 -0.05
N ASP A 181 -13.90 8.52 1.12
CA ASP A 181 -14.81 7.40 1.39
C ASP A 181 -16.29 7.79 1.20
N ALA A 182 -16.67 9.02 1.58
CA ALA A 182 -18.03 9.51 1.38
C ALA A 182 -18.35 9.71 -0.12
N TYR A 183 -17.41 10.27 -0.89
CA TYR A 183 -17.55 10.36 -2.34
C TYR A 183 -17.65 8.99 -3.01
N ILE A 184 -16.80 8.03 -2.62
CA ILE A 184 -16.81 6.67 -3.19
C ILE A 184 -18.12 5.96 -2.88
N LEU A 185 -18.60 6.04 -1.63
CA LEU A 185 -19.88 5.43 -1.27
C LEU A 185 -21.04 6.06 -2.05
N SER A 186 -21.06 7.40 -2.16
CA SER A 186 -22.09 8.09 -2.95
C SER A 186 -22.03 7.72 -4.43
N ALA A 187 -20.83 7.55 -5.00
CA ALA A 187 -20.64 7.22 -6.41
C ALA A 187 -20.98 5.76 -6.73
N THR A 188 -20.93 4.87 -5.74
CA THR A 188 -21.23 3.44 -5.90
C THR A 188 -22.61 3.05 -5.39
N ALA A 189 -23.41 4.01 -4.91
CA ALA A 189 -24.73 3.76 -4.33
C ALA A 189 -25.70 3.07 -5.31
N GLU A 190 -25.61 3.40 -6.60
CA GLU A 190 -26.43 2.79 -7.67
C GLU A 190 -25.94 1.40 -8.11
N LEU A 191 -24.75 0.96 -7.67
CA LEU A 191 -24.20 -0.37 -7.93
C LEU A 191 -24.61 -1.40 -6.86
N ASP A 192 -25.50 -1.02 -5.94
CA ASP A 192 -25.90 -1.78 -4.74
C ASP A 192 -24.71 -2.22 -3.87
N ILE A 193 -23.62 -1.45 -3.90
CA ILE A 193 -22.46 -1.64 -3.04
C ILE A 193 -22.68 -0.87 -1.74
N LYS A 194 -22.48 -1.54 -0.61
CA LYS A 194 -22.67 -0.99 0.73
C LYS A 194 -21.45 -1.28 1.62
N PRO A 195 -21.10 -0.39 2.56
CA PRO A 195 -20.08 -0.68 3.55
C PRO A 195 -20.46 -1.92 4.35
N LEU A 196 -19.49 -2.79 4.64
CA LEU A 196 -19.69 -3.98 5.48
C LEU A 196 -19.81 -3.64 6.98
N VAL A 197 -19.56 -2.38 7.35
CA VAL A 197 -19.50 -1.92 8.74
C VAL A 197 -20.38 -0.69 8.94
N ASP A 198 -21.04 -0.61 10.08
CA ASP A 198 -21.89 0.53 10.46
C ASP A 198 -21.07 1.76 10.87
N ASN A 199 -19.78 1.55 11.16
CA ASN A 199 -18.85 2.60 11.62
C ASN A 199 -18.10 3.27 10.45
N HIS A 200 -18.67 3.28 9.25
CA HIS A 200 -18.02 3.83 8.05
C HIS A 200 -17.95 5.38 8.10
N PRO A 201 -16.86 6.02 7.66
CA PRO A 201 -16.74 7.49 7.71
C PRO A 201 -17.85 8.23 6.99
N ALA A 202 -18.33 7.69 5.86
CA ALA A 202 -19.42 8.26 5.08
C ALA A 202 -20.74 8.45 5.85
N PHE A 203 -20.96 7.70 6.94
CA PHE A 203 -22.15 7.87 7.79
C PHE A 203 -21.98 8.93 8.89
N LYS A 204 -20.78 9.50 9.02
CA LYS A 204 -20.43 10.44 10.10
C LYS A 204 -20.12 11.85 9.61
N VAL A 205 -19.54 11.98 8.43
CA VAL A 205 -19.07 13.28 7.91
C VAL A 205 -20.18 14.28 7.61
N PHE A 206 -21.45 13.84 7.63
CA PHE A 206 -22.63 14.69 7.41
C PHE A 206 -23.35 15.10 8.71
N MET A 207 -22.87 14.65 9.87
CA MET A 207 -23.39 15.01 11.19
C MET A 207 -22.62 16.20 11.78
#